data_AF-A0A0S8HYC5-F1
#
_entry.id   AF-A0A0S8HYC5-F1
#
_cell.length_a   1.000
_cell.length_b   1.000
_cell.length_c   1.000
_cell.angle_alpha   90.00
_cell.angle_beta   90.00
_cell.angle_gamma   90.00
#
_symmetry.space_group_name_H-M   'P 1'
#
loop_
_entity.id
_entity.type
_entity.pdbx_description
1 polymer ?
#
loop_
_entity_poly.entity_id
_entity_poly.type
_entity_poly.pdbx_seq_one_letter_code
_entity_poly.pdbx_strand_id
1 'polypeptide(L)'
;MLTTTIALLTDFGEQDVYVGIMKGVINGIAPHANMIDLTHSVPPGDIHKAAFELYQAVSYFPLGTIFLVVVDPGVGTARRPVALSWPERICVGPDNGIFTYLLATRGEPTSVELRSSAYRLKEVSNTFHGRDIFAPAAVHLACGVELEELGPPAKDLFRIPLPRLELIEGPL
;
A
#
# COMPACT_ATOMS: atom_id res chain seq x y z
N MET A 1 -22.62 1.41 -11.25
CA MET A 1 -21.75 1.01 -10.13
C MET A 1 -20.68 2.08 -10.00
N LEU A 2 -20.38 2.58 -8.82
CA LEU A 2 -19.23 3.47 -8.62
C LEU A 2 -17.97 2.65 -8.88
N THR A 3 -17.16 3.08 -9.85
CA THR A 3 -15.88 2.42 -10.14
C THR A 3 -14.87 2.85 -9.07
N THR A 4 -14.53 1.96 -8.16
CA THR A 4 -13.51 2.23 -7.14
C THR A 4 -12.14 2.36 -7.80
N THR A 5 -11.42 3.45 -7.52
CA THR A 5 -10.06 3.67 -8.02
C THR A 5 -9.05 2.90 -7.17
N ILE A 6 -8.08 2.26 -7.83
CA ILE A 6 -6.90 1.69 -7.21
C ILE A 6 -5.70 2.56 -7.63
N ALA A 7 -5.08 3.24 -6.68
CA ALA A 7 -3.89 4.06 -6.92
C ALA A 7 -2.63 3.25 -6.59
N LEU A 8 -1.66 3.17 -7.50
CA LEU A 8 -0.47 2.34 -7.35
C LEU A 8 0.78 3.18 -7.07
N LEU A 9 1.58 2.80 -6.08
CA LEU A 9 2.89 3.39 -5.78
C LEU A 9 3.91 2.28 -5.52
N THR A 10 5.01 2.25 -6.26
CA THR A 10 6.07 1.24 -6.08
C THR A 10 7.48 1.79 -6.30
N ASP A 11 8.49 0.97 -6.03
CA ASP A 11 9.91 1.19 -6.34
C ASP A 11 10.43 0.28 -7.48
N PHE A 12 9.51 -0.26 -8.30
CA PHE A 12 9.84 -1.26 -9.33
C PHE A 12 10.40 -0.66 -10.63
N GLY A 13 10.33 0.66 -10.77
CA GLY A 13 10.56 1.34 -12.03
C GLY A 13 9.49 1.03 -13.08
N GLU A 14 9.70 1.57 -14.28
CA GLU A 14 8.81 1.40 -15.43
C GLU A 14 9.47 0.59 -16.58
N GLN A 15 10.72 0.15 -16.37
CA GLN A 15 11.48 -0.57 -17.40
C GLN A 15 11.15 -2.06 -17.45
N ASP A 16 10.77 -2.64 -16.30
CA ASP A 16 10.49 -4.05 -16.15
C ASP A 16 8.98 -4.35 -16.02
N VAL A 17 8.64 -5.62 -16.15
CA VAL A 17 7.24 -6.09 -16.26
C VAL A 17 6.43 -6.06 -14.95
N TYR A 18 7.05 -5.79 -13.81
CA TYR A 18 6.44 -6.03 -12.48
C TYR A 18 5.14 -5.26 -12.26
N VAL A 19 5.12 -3.97 -12.62
CA VAL A 19 3.90 -3.14 -12.54
C VAL A 19 2.81 -3.68 -13.47
N GLY A 20 3.19 -4.05 -14.70
CA GLY A 20 2.27 -4.63 -15.68
C GLY A 20 1.64 -5.94 -15.18
N ILE A 21 2.42 -6.80 -14.52
CA ILE A 21 1.94 -8.04 -13.90
C ILE A 21 0.91 -7.74 -12.80
N MET A 22 1.19 -6.79 -11.90
CA MET A 22 0.23 -6.41 -10.84
C MET A 22 -1.08 -5.90 -11.43
N LYS A 23 -1.02 -5.02 -12.44
CA LYS A 23 -2.21 -4.54 -13.16
C LYS A 23 -2.95 -5.67 -13.87
N GLY A 24 -2.22 -6.64 -14.43
CA GLY A 24 -2.79 -7.85 -15.03
C GLY A 24 -3.59 -8.67 -14.01
N VAL A 25 -3.07 -8.86 -12.80
CA VAL A 25 -3.78 -9.52 -11.69
C VAL A 25 -5.04 -8.76 -11.30
N ILE A 26 -4.94 -7.43 -11.11
CA ILE A 26 -6.08 -6.57 -10.80
C ILE A 26 -7.16 -6.70 -11.88
N ASN A 27 -6.78 -6.55 -13.15
CA ASN A 27 -7.70 -6.61 -14.28
C ASN A 27 -8.32 -8.00 -14.47
N GLY A 28 -7.61 -9.07 -14.12
CA GLY A 28 -8.13 -10.43 -14.15
C GLY A 28 -9.25 -10.70 -13.13
N ILE A 29 -9.26 -9.95 -12.02
CA ILE A 29 -10.30 -10.05 -10.97
C ILE A 29 -11.42 -9.04 -11.22
N ALA A 30 -11.07 -7.80 -11.55
CA ALA A 30 -12.02 -6.73 -11.84
C ALA A 30 -11.65 -6.00 -13.16
N PRO A 31 -12.18 -6.44 -14.30
CA PRO A 31 -11.87 -5.85 -15.62
C PRO A 31 -12.24 -4.37 -15.79
N HIS A 32 -13.05 -3.84 -14.86
CA HIS A 32 -13.51 -2.46 -14.86
C HIS A 32 -12.81 -1.59 -13.80
N ALA A 33 -11.84 -2.14 -13.04
CA ALA A 33 -11.13 -1.39 -12.02
C ALA A 33 -10.37 -0.22 -12.66
N ASN A 34 -10.59 0.99 -12.14
CA ASN A 34 -9.85 2.16 -12.57
C ASN A 34 -8.51 2.20 -11.84
N MET A 35 -7.41 2.08 -12.57
CA MET A 35 -6.06 2.10 -12.00
C MET A 35 -5.37 3.42 -12.32
N ILE A 36 -4.78 4.06 -11.30
CA ILE A 36 -4.01 5.29 -11.45
C ILE A 36 -2.61 5.02 -10.88
N ASP A 37 -1.57 5.22 -11.67
CA ASP A 37 -0.21 5.18 -11.15
C ASP A 37 0.11 6.51 -10.48
N LEU A 38 0.49 6.47 -9.20
CA LEU A 38 1.09 7.62 -8.52
C LEU A 38 2.52 7.80 -9.01
N THR A 39 3.32 6.75 -8.83
CA THR A 39 4.69 6.65 -9.33
C THR A 39 5.22 5.23 -9.12
N HIS A 40 6.08 4.78 -10.01
CA HIS A 40 6.87 3.55 -9.83
C HIS A 40 8.36 3.83 -9.67
N SER A 41 8.73 5.11 -9.56
CA SER A 41 10.10 5.60 -9.58
C SER A 41 10.60 6.00 -8.19
N VAL A 42 9.99 5.47 -7.13
CA VAL A 42 10.58 5.58 -5.78
C VAL A 42 11.94 4.87 -5.81
N PRO A 43 13.00 5.46 -5.22
CA PRO A 43 14.29 4.77 -5.13
C PRO A 43 14.15 3.39 -4.47
N PRO A 44 14.85 2.36 -4.96
CA PRO A 44 14.72 1.00 -4.44
C PRO A 44 14.88 0.92 -2.91
N GLY A 45 13.84 0.41 -2.22
CA GLY A 45 13.82 0.24 -0.78
C GLY A 45 13.65 1.53 0.04
N ASP A 46 13.43 2.69 -0.57
CA ASP A 46 13.30 3.96 0.15
C ASP A 46 11.88 4.15 0.74
N ILE A 47 11.69 3.57 1.91
CA ILE A 47 10.43 3.63 2.67
C ILE A 47 10.08 5.08 3.05
N HIS A 48 11.06 5.94 3.35
CA HIS A 48 10.80 7.34 3.72
C HIS A 48 10.24 8.13 2.54
N LYS A 49 10.84 8.00 1.35
CA LYS A 49 10.34 8.62 0.13
C LYS A 49 8.96 8.10 -0.23
N ALA A 50 8.75 6.79 -0.19
CA ALA A 50 7.45 6.18 -0.47
C ALA A 50 6.34 6.70 0.46
N ALA A 51 6.63 6.74 1.77
CA ALA A 51 5.69 7.22 2.77
C ALA A 51 5.33 8.70 2.56
N PHE A 52 6.31 9.52 2.16
CA PHE A 52 6.11 10.94 1.89
C PHE A 52 5.30 11.17 0.60
N GLU A 53 5.61 10.47 -0.48
CA GLU A 53 4.84 10.55 -1.73
C GLU A 53 3.37 10.13 -1.53
N LEU A 54 3.15 9.05 -0.77
CA LEU A 54 1.81 8.61 -0.40
C LEU A 54 1.07 9.71 0.39
N TYR A 55 1.71 10.27 1.41
CA TYR A 55 1.14 11.35 2.23
C TYR A 55 0.72 12.56 1.39
N GLN A 56 1.56 12.96 0.44
CA GLN A 56 1.30 14.08 -0.46
C GLN A 56 0.14 13.80 -1.42
N ALA A 57 0.06 12.59 -1.97
CA ALA A 57 -0.93 12.23 -2.98
C ALA A 57 -2.32 12.00 -2.39
N VAL A 58 -2.39 11.33 -1.24
CA VAL A 58 -3.62 10.75 -0.70
C VAL A 58 -4.77 11.77 -0.70
N SER A 59 -4.57 12.98 -0.16
CA SER A 59 -5.56 14.08 -0.05
C SER A 59 -6.29 14.45 -1.35
N TYR A 60 -5.73 14.19 -2.52
CA TYR A 60 -6.29 14.62 -3.81
C TYR A 60 -7.17 13.56 -4.49
N PHE A 61 -7.23 12.34 -3.96
CA PHE A 61 -8.03 11.27 -4.55
C PHE A 61 -9.46 11.24 -4.01
N PRO A 62 -10.44 10.76 -4.81
CA PRO A 62 -11.81 10.55 -4.37
C PRO A 62 -11.91 9.65 -3.13
N LEU A 63 -13.00 9.81 -2.40
CA LEU A 63 -13.38 8.91 -1.31
C LEU A 63 -13.54 7.48 -1.85
N GLY A 64 -13.12 6.50 -1.04
CA GLY A 64 -13.14 5.08 -1.40
C GLY A 64 -11.95 4.59 -2.22
N THR A 65 -11.02 5.49 -2.63
CA THR A 65 -9.79 5.06 -3.32
C THR A 65 -8.99 4.08 -2.47
N ILE A 66 -8.54 2.99 -3.10
CA ILE A 66 -7.60 2.01 -2.53
C ILE A 66 -6.18 2.38 -2.96
N PHE A 67 -5.29 2.68 -2.01
CA PHE A 67 -3.88 2.94 -2.27
C PHE A 67 -3.09 1.65 -2.12
N LEU A 68 -2.65 1.09 -3.24
CA LEU A 68 -1.78 -0.07 -3.32
C LEU A 68 -0.32 0.38 -3.35
N VAL A 69 0.37 0.24 -2.23
CA VAL A 69 1.70 0.82 -1.99
C VAL A 69 2.69 -0.30 -1.71
N VAL A 70 3.65 -0.51 -2.62
CA VAL A 70 4.60 -1.62 -2.55
C VAL A 70 6.03 -1.11 -2.74
N VAL A 71 6.64 -0.71 -1.62
CA VAL A 71 8.09 -0.50 -1.49
C VAL A 71 8.53 -1.37 -0.32
N ASP A 72 9.17 -2.50 -0.63
CA ASP A 72 9.27 -3.63 0.29
C ASP A 72 10.64 -4.32 0.24
N PRO A 73 11.68 -3.71 0.81
CA PRO A 73 12.99 -4.34 0.92
C PRO A 73 12.99 -5.60 1.81
N GLY A 74 11.93 -5.79 2.62
CA GLY A 74 11.75 -6.93 3.52
C GLY A 74 10.83 -8.01 2.97
N VAL A 75 10.58 -8.07 1.67
CA VAL A 75 9.73 -9.11 1.06
C VAL A 75 10.21 -10.52 1.44
N GLY A 76 9.27 -11.42 1.70
CA GLY A 76 9.58 -12.81 2.10
C GLY A 76 10.17 -12.98 3.50
N THR A 77 10.26 -11.92 4.31
CA THR A 77 10.73 -11.97 5.70
C THR A 77 9.58 -11.93 6.71
N ALA A 78 9.84 -11.50 7.95
CA ALA A 78 8.87 -11.46 9.04
C ALA A 78 7.86 -10.29 8.96
N ARG A 79 8.07 -9.31 8.07
CA ARG A 79 7.20 -8.12 7.96
C ARG A 79 5.80 -8.51 7.50
N ARG A 80 4.76 -7.93 8.10
CA ARG A 80 3.37 -8.31 7.84
C ARG A 80 2.85 -7.68 6.54
N PRO A 81 2.02 -8.39 5.75
CA PRO A 81 1.17 -7.76 4.75
C PRO A 81 -0.09 -7.19 5.43
N VAL A 82 -0.43 -5.93 5.20
CA VAL A 82 -1.53 -5.26 5.90
C VAL A 82 -2.43 -4.45 4.99
N ALA A 83 -3.68 -4.27 5.42
CA ALA A 83 -4.57 -3.23 4.92
C ALA A 83 -5.04 -2.34 6.08
N LEU A 84 -5.07 -1.03 5.83
CA LEU A 84 -5.45 0.02 6.78
C LEU A 84 -6.62 0.80 6.19
N SER A 85 -7.67 1.04 6.97
CA SER A 85 -8.82 1.82 6.57
C SER A 85 -9.04 2.99 7.52
N TRP A 86 -9.12 4.18 6.94
CA TRP A 86 -9.72 5.36 7.54
C TRP A 86 -11.10 5.58 6.89
N PRO A 87 -12.03 6.34 7.50
CA PRO A 87 -13.40 6.48 6.99
C PRO A 87 -13.53 6.81 5.50
N GLU A 88 -12.51 7.43 4.91
CA GLU A 88 -12.51 7.91 3.53
C GLU A 88 -11.68 7.07 2.57
N ARG A 89 -10.71 6.27 3.06
CA ARG A 89 -9.61 5.74 2.23
C ARG A 89 -9.00 4.48 2.83
N ILE A 90 -8.55 3.60 1.94
CA ILE A 90 -7.91 2.34 2.31
C ILE A 90 -6.51 2.30 1.72
N CYS A 91 -5.54 1.82 2.49
CA CYS A 91 -4.18 1.56 2.05
C CYS A 91 -3.86 0.07 2.18
N VAL A 92 -3.14 -0.49 1.22
CA VAL A 92 -2.73 -1.89 1.15
C VAL A 92 -1.23 -1.95 0.88
N GLY A 93 -0.47 -2.67 1.69
CA GLY A 93 0.99 -2.73 1.53
C GLY A 93 1.75 -3.43 2.66
N PRO A 94 3.07 -3.27 2.71
CA PRO A 94 3.90 -3.82 3.77
C PRO A 94 3.81 -3.02 5.07
N ASP A 95 3.73 -3.73 6.20
CA ASP A 95 3.90 -3.15 7.53
C ASP A 95 5.40 -2.98 7.84
N ASN A 96 6.01 -1.99 7.18
CA ASN A 96 7.42 -1.63 7.32
C ASN A 96 7.61 -0.13 7.62
N GLY A 97 6.52 0.56 7.96
CA GLY A 97 6.51 1.99 8.23
C GLY A 97 6.19 2.88 7.03
N ILE A 98 5.87 2.30 5.86
CA ILE A 98 5.44 3.07 4.69
C ILE A 98 4.17 3.92 4.94
N PHE A 99 3.35 3.56 5.94
CA PHE A 99 2.15 4.31 6.32
C PHE A 99 2.36 5.30 7.46
N THR A 100 3.60 5.52 7.90
CA THR A 100 3.92 6.32 9.11
C THR A 100 3.30 7.73 9.08
N TYR A 101 3.42 8.46 7.96
CA TYR A 101 2.87 9.82 7.89
C TYR A 101 1.34 9.85 7.96
N LEU A 102 0.66 8.86 7.38
CA LEU A 102 -0.79 8.76 7.48
C LEU A 102 -1.23 8.42 8.91
N LEU A 103 -0.55 7.47 9.57
CA LEU A 103 -0.77 7.15 10.98
C LEU A 103 -0.58 8.38 11.89
N ALA A 104 0.41 9.22 11.58
CA ALA A 104 0.70 10.43 12.36
C ALA A 104 -0.32 11.57 12.14
N THR A 105 -0.95 11.64 10.97
CA THR A 105 -1.75 12.82 10.56
C THR A 105 -3.25 12.54 10.47
N ARG A 106 -3.67 11.28 10.40
CA ARG A 106 -5.08 10.88 10.19
C ARG A 106 -5.69 10.10 11.36
N GLY A 107 -4.93 9.91 12.44
CA GLY A 107 -5.37 9.11 13.59
C GLY A 107 -5.29 7.60 13.34
N GLU A 108 -5.78 6.82 14.30
CA GLU A 108 -5.66 5.36 14.27
C GLU A 108 -6.65 4.74 13.27
N PRO A 109 -6.19 3.94 12.29
CA PRO A 109 -7.05 3.24 11.35
C PRO A 109 -7.64 1.95 11.94
N THR A 110 -8.72 1.46 11.34
CA THR A 110 -8.99 0.02 11.40
C THR A 110 -7.95 -0.68 10.53
N SER A 111 -7.29 -1.73 11.03
CA SER A 111 -6.27 -2.42 10.24
C SER A 111 -6.32 -3.92 10.42
N VAL A 112 -5.93 -4.64 9.38
CA VAL A 112 -5.93 -6.10 9.31
C VAL A 112 -4.64 -6.61 8.69
N GLU A 113 -4.23 -7.81 9.11
CA GLU A 113 -3.20 -8.58 8.43
C GLU A 113 -3.83 -9.37 7.28
N LEU A 114 -3.21 -9.33 6.09
CA LEU A 114 -3.70 -10.02 4.89
C LEU A 114 -3.36 -11.51 4.96
N ARG A 115 -4.17 -12.29 5.68
CA ARG A 115 -3.95 -13.73 5.92
C ARG A 115 -4.94 -14.64 5.19
N SER A 116 -6.08 -14.12 4.77
CA SER A 116 -7.10 -14.92 4.09
C SER A 116 -6.59 -15.43 2.75
N SER A 117 -6.66 -16.74 2.54
CA SER A 117 -6.30 -17.36 1.25
C SER A 117 -7.30 -17.07 0.14
N ALA A 118 -8.50 -16.57 0.47
CA ALA A 118 -9.54 -16.25 -0.50
C ALA A 118 -9.22 -14.98 -1.32
N TYR A 119 -8.39 -14.08 -0.77
CA TYR A 119 -8.10 -12.76 -1.36
C TYR A 119 -6.63 -12.58 -1.75
N ARG A 120 -5.97 -13.69 -2.08
CA ARG A 120 -4.60 -13.74 -2.59
C ARG A 120 -4.48 -14.76 -3.71
N LEU A 121 -3.40 -14.72 -4.47
CA LEU A 121 -3.13 -15.79 -5.42
C LEU A 121 -2.85 -17.11 -4.70
N LYS A 122 -3.16 -18.22 -5.38
CA LYS A 122 -3.00 -19.58 -4.84
C LYS A 122 -1.55 -19.84 -4.43
N GLU A 123 -0.61 -19.50 -5.32
CA GLU A 123 0.82 -19.58 -5.09
C GLU A 123 1.33 -18.22 -4.61
N VAL A 124 2.03 -18.24 -3.47
CA VAL A 124 2.65 -17.04 -2.89
C VAL A 124 4.15 -17.25 -2.93
N SER A 125 4.83 -16.40 -3.69
CA SER A 125 6.29 -16.38 -3.81
C SER A 125 6.93 -15.55 -2.69
N ASN A 126 8.16 -15.88 -2.34
CA ASN A 126 8.92 -15.13 -1.34
C ASN A 126 9.48 -13.79 -1.85
N THR A 127 9.36 -13.50 -3.15
CA THR A 127 10.01 -12.34 -3.77
C THR A 127 9.03 -11.36 -4.40
N PHE A 128 7.74 -11.71 -4.57
CA PHE A 128 6.80 -10.85 -5.27
C PHE A 128 5.40 -10.79 -4.63
N HIS A 129 5.35 -10.41 -3.35
CA HIS A 129 4.10 -10.16 -2.64
C HIS A 129 3.23 -9.06 -3.27
N GLY A 130 3.79 -8.14 -4.06
CA GLY A 130 3.05 -7.18 -4.88
C GLY A 130 2.02 -7.88 -5.79
N ARG A 131 2.45 -8.92 -6.50
CA ARG A 131 1.60 -9.77 -7.35
C ARG A 131 0.71 -10.69 -6.54
N ASP A 132 1.30 -11.36 -5.55
CA ASP A 132 0.66 -12.53 -4.93
C ASP A 132 -0.34 -12.17 -3.84
N ILE A 133 -0.13 -11.04 -3.14
CA ILE A 133 -0.89 -10.66 -1.94
C ILE A 133 -1.51 -9.28 -2.09
N PHE A 134 -0.72 -8.24 -2.43
CA PHE A 134 -1.23 -6.86 -2.36
C PHE A 134 -2.17 -6.50 -3.51
N ALA A 135 -1.81 -6.82 -4.75
CA ALA A 135 -2.69 -6.62 -5.90
C ALA A 135 -4.07 -7.32 -5.75
N PRO A 136 -4.15 -8.63 -5.44
CA PRO A 136 -5.43 -9.30 -5.26
C PRO A 136 -6.22 -8.75 -4.06
N ALA A 137 -5.57 -8.48 -2.92
CA ALA A 137 -6.24 -7.86 -1.77
C ALA A 137 -6.85 -6.49 -2.11
N ALA A 138 -6.09 -5.63 -2.79
CA ALA A 138 -6.55 -4.29 -3.16
C ALA A 138 -7.75 -4.32 -4.11
N VAL A 139 -7.76 -5.23 -5.10
CA VAL A 139 -8.89 -5.34 -6.03
C VAL A 139 -10.12 -5.99 -5.39
N HIS A 140 -9.95 -6.94 -4.47
CA HIS A 140 -11.08 -7.47 -3.70
C HIS A 140 -11.75 -6.42 -2.82
N LEU A 141 -10.97 -5.56 -2.16
CA LEU A 141 -11.47 -4.38 -1.46
C LEU A 141 -12.21 -3.43 -2.42
N ALA A 142 -11.65 -3.18 -3.60
CA ALA A 142 -12.30 -2.35 -4.61
C ALA A 142 -13.62 -2.94 -5.12
N CYS A 143 -13.78 -4.27 -5.06
CA CYS A 143 -15.02 -5.00 -5.35
C CYS A 143 -16.03 -5.04 -4.19
N GLY A 144 -15.72 -4.44 -3.05
CA GLY A 144 -16.62 -4.37 -1.90
C GLY A 144 -16.49 -5.52 -0.90
N VAL A 145 -15.38 -6.26 -0.92
CA VAL A 145 -15.04 -7.17 0.20
C VAL A 145 -14.76 -6.32 1.44
N GLU A 146 -15.37 -6.67 2.57
CA GLU A 146 -15.17 -5.96 3.83
C GLU A 146 -13.75 -6.16 4.34
N LEU A 147 -13.18 -5.13 4.98
CA LEU A 147 -11.77 -5.14 5.41
C LEU A 147 -11.44 -6.35 6.30
N GLU A 148 -12.35 -6.69 7.21
CA GLU A 148 -12.21 -7.76 8.20
C GLU A 148 -12.17 -9.16 7.56
N GLU A 149 -12.66 -9.32 6.32
CA GLU A 149 -12.59 -10.61 5.61
C GLU A 149 -11.16 -10.93 5.13
N LEU A 150 -10.29 -9.92 4.99
CA LEU A 150 -8.91 -10.12 4.53
C LEU A 150 -8.02 -10.77 5.60
N GLY A 151 -8.41 -10.70 6.88
CA GLY A 151 -7.76 -11.42 7.96
C GLY A 151 -7.91 -10.76 9.33
N PRO A 152 -7.14 -11.23 10.33
CA PRO A 152 -7.29 -10.77 11.71
C PRO A 152 -6.83 -9.31 11.86
N PRO A 153 -7.28 -8.60 12.92
CA PRO A 153 -6.83 -7.24 13.20
C PRO A 153 -5.30 -7.15 13.30
N ALA A 154 -4.72 -6.16 12.63
CA ALA A 154 -3.33 -5.77 12.82
C ALA A 154 -3.26 -4.76 13.97
N LYS A 155 -2.33 -4.99 14.90
CA LYS A 155 -2.02 -4.07 16.00
C LYS A 155 -0.55 -3.72 15.96
N ASP A 156 -0.19 -2.63 16.62
CA ASP A 156 1.20 -2.20 16.76
C ASP A 156 1.89 -2.02 15.40
N LEU A 157 1.25 -1.26 14.51
CA LEU A 157 1.76 -0.98 13.17
C LEU A 157 3.14 -0.31 13.25
N PHE A 158 4.08 -0.79 12.42
CA PHE A 158 5.44 -0.30 12.42
C PHE A 158 5.49 1.18 11.97
N ARG A 159 6.33 1.98 12.64
CA ARG A 159 6.53 3.40 12.33
C ARG A 159 8.01 3.71 12.19
N ILE A 160 8.39 4.39 11.12
CA ILE A 160 9.74 4.96 10.98
C ILE A 160 9.83 6.30 11.73
N PRO A 161 11.04 6.76 12.11
CA PRO A 161 11.18 8.08 12.70
C PRO A 161 10.69 9.18 11.76
N LEU A 162 9.86 10.10 12.28
CA LEU A 162 9.49 11.31 11.56
C LEU A 162 10.69 12.27 11.47
N PRO A 163 10.81 13.05 10.38
CA PRO A 163 11.83 14.08 10.26
C PRO A 163 11.72 15.07 11.43
N ARG A 164 12.87 15.46 11.99
CA ARG A 164 12.96 16.45 13.07
C ARG A 164 13.64 17.71 12.55
N LEU A 165 13.10 18.86 12.94
CA LEU A 165 13.78 20.13 12.73
C LEU A 165 14.95 20.20 13.71
N GLU A 166 16.17 20.28 13.18
CA GLU A 166 17.37 20.60 13.96
C GLU A 166 17.81 22.01 13.59
N LEU A 167 17.79 22.91 14.57
CA LEU A 167 18.33 24.25 14.42
C LEU A 167 19.84 24.19 14.70
N ILE A 168 20.63 24.46 13.68
CA ILE A 168 22.09 24.59 13.81
C ILE A 168 22.37 26.08 13.91
N GLU A 169 22.92 26.54 15.04
CA GLU A 169 23.42 27.91 15.16
C GLU A 169 24.57 28.11 14.16
N GLY A 170 24.34 28.97 13.16
CA GLY A 170 25.40 29.40 12.25
C GLY A 170 26.30 30.45 12.91
N PRO A 171 27.54 30.62 12.44
CA PRO A 171 28.36 31.76 12.87
C PRO A 171 27.66 33.07 12.48
N LEU A 172 27.66 34.03 13.41
CA LEU A 172 27.19 35.40 13.25
C LEU A 172 27.96 36.16 12.16
#